data_AF-A0A662AZQ7-F1
#
_entry.id   AF-A0A662AZQ7-F1
#
_cell.length_a   1.000
_cell.length_b   1.000
_cell.length_c   1.000
_cell.angle_alpha   90.00
_cell.angle_beta   90.00
_cell.angle_gamma   90.00
#
_symmetry.space_group_name_H-M   'P 1'
#
loop_
_entity.id
_entity.type
_entity.pdbx_description
1 polymer ?
#
loop_
_entity_poly.entity_id
_entity_poly.type
_entity_poly.pdbx_seq_one_letter_code
_entity_poly.pdbx_strand_id
1 'polypeptide(L)'
;MKKIVFLTSFYVIFLVLWSCNRDAPKTDASKTGASNTEEPNNIRTYLSAVAADITDNSLSDITSLTDWEEQRPQRYKEFIEMMGLQDMPLESKRPNLNIKHTGTIQEEGFRIEKLYYESLPGLYVPANLYIPDHMEEPGPAILYVCGHSLTQKVRYQPYPRKFAELGFVCLIIETIQRGEVRGEHHGCYARGWFHWYSRGYNPGGVELWNAIRGLDLLSERSEVDPERLGVTGLSGGGSQSWYIAAADPRIKAAAPVCGASTLKAQISLRTVDGHCDCMMPINTYQLDFHNLGALIAPRPLLIAQADRDGMNSIESVRELHDDIKKMYNLYGVPEDLGLVESPGGHSYHRISRQEIHAFFIEHLMGKEVLPEDTGDIDEIAENQLTEDGLRVYADGIPSDDRTTTIQDSFVKLHGDPDISSEQDLASFRDSVKHFLNTRTFGAFPKEKVPFDPRLEFRSLDGARYGWNIHSFISEKGWRLKVDIRWRNQPDNRKPLMIVLRNYDEDRWESESFI
;
A
#
# COMPACT_ATOMS: atom_id res chain seq x y z
N MET A 1 37.12 28.32 -25.78
CA MET A 1 37.30 29.52 -24.94
C MET A 1 36.09 30.44 -25.09
N LYS A 2 35.18 30.43 -24.10
CA LYS A 2 34.28 31.53 -23.69
C LYS A 2 33.60 31.02 -22.41
N LYS A 3 34.04 31.55 -21.27
CA LYS A 3 33.51 31.27 -19.93
C LYS A 3 32.23 32.11 -19.76
N ILE A 4 31.16 31.50 -19.30
CA ILE A 4 29.98 32.20 -18.76
C ILE A 4 29.96 31.92 -17.25
N VAL A 5 29.98 33.01 -16.48
CA VAL A 5 29.91 33.04 -15.02
C VAL A 5 28.46 33.31 -14.65
N PHE A 6 27.86 32.46 -13.81
CA PHE A 6 26.57 32.74 -13.16
C PHE A 6 26.82 33.36 -11.80
N LEU A 7 26.33 34.59 -11.61
CA LEU A 7 26.17 35.24 -10.31
C LEU A 7 24.76 34.95 -9.81
N THR A 8 24.65 34.17 -8.74
CA THR A 8 23.39 33.93 -8.01
C THR A 8 23.20 35.03 -6.96
N SER A 9 22.19 35.88 -7.13
CA SER A 9 21.69 36.78 -6.09
C SER A 9 20.46 36.18 -5.44
N PHE A 10 20.56 35.83 -4.15
CA PHE A 10 19.43 35.49 -3.29
C PHE A 10 18.69 36.78 -2.89
N TYR A 11 17.38 36.86 -3.17
CA TYR A 11 16.49 37.85 -2.57
C TYR A 11 15.66 37.17 -1.47
N VAL A 12 15.90 37.57 -0.23
CA VAL A 12 15.06 37.25 0.93
C VAL A 12 13.97 38.32 1.01
N ILE A 13 12.70 37.94 0.84
CA ILE A 13 11.55 38.84 1.03
C ILE A 13 11.11 38.76 2.49
N PHE A 14 11.33 39.84 3.24
CA PHE A 14 10.68 40.08 4.53
C PHE A 14 9.30 40.70 4.30
N LEU A 15 8.24 40.02 4.73
CA LEU A 15 6.88 40.59 4.81
C LEU A 15 6.73 41.31 6.15
N VAL A 16 6.75 42.64 6.11
CA VAL A 16 6.37 43.51 7.24
C VAL A 16 4.88 43.84 7.09
N LEU A 17 4.06 43.36 8.01
CA LEU A 17 2.64 43.72 8.10
C LEU A 17 2.50 45.13 8.68
N TRP A 18 1.99 46.07 7.87
CA TRP A 18 1.65 47.41 8.32
C TRP A 18 0.16 47.46 8.66
N SER A 19 -0.15 47.75 9.92
CA SER A 19 -1.51 48.01 10.39
C SER A 19 -1.94 49.42 9.99
N CYS A 20 -2.88 49.54 9.05
CA CYS A 20 -3.58 50.79 8.79
C CYS A 20 -4.96 50.77 9.45
N ASN A 21 -5.06 51.50 10.55
CA ASN A 21 -6.32 51.91 11.17
C ASN A 21 -7.00 52.96 10.28
N ARG A 22 -8.18 52.66 9.72
CA ARG A 22 -9.14 53.66 9.24
C ARG A 22 -10.56 53.19 9.54
N ASP A 23 -11.28 54.01 10.28
CA ASP A 23 -12.69 53.86 10.63
C ASP A 23 -13.57 53.74 9.37
N ALA A 24 -14.32 52.65 9.28
CA ALA A 24 -15.40 52.46 8.32
C ALA A 24 -16.76 52.49 9.06
N PRO A 25 -17.81 53.09 8.48
CA PRO A 25 -19.09 53.29 9.16
C PRO A 25 -19.81 51.95 9.39
N LYS A 26 -20.38 51.79 10.60
CA LYS A 26 -21.20 50.64 10.99
C LYS A 26 -22.46 50.56 10.13
N THR A 27 -22.53 49.57 9.26
CA THR A 27 -23.78 49.17 8.58
C THR A 27 -24.44 48.03 9.35
N ASP A 28 -25.75 48.20 9.53
CA ASP A 28 -26.70 47.42 10.30
C ASP A 28 -26.64 45.91 9.99
N ALA A 29 -26.30 45.11 11.00
CA ALA A 29 -26.24 43.67 10.95
C ALA A 29 -27.61 43.09 11.30
N SER A 30 -28.58 43.17 10.39
CA SER A 30 -29.75 42.30 10.43
C SER A 30 -30.34 42.11 9.04
N LYS A 31 -30.51 40.83 8.65
CA LYS A 31 -31.01 40.31 7.36
C LYS A 31 -29.95 40.04 6.28
N THR A 32 -29.20 38.95 6.45
CA THR A 32 -29.00 37.92 5.40
C THR A 32 -28.49 36.65 6.10
N GLY A 33 -29.28 35.58 6.10
CA GLY A 33 -28.87 34.25 6.56
C GLY A 33 -28.00 33.54 5.52
N ALA A 34 -26.93 34.19 5.05
CA ALA A 34 -25.93 33.57 4.19
C ALA A 34 -24.63 33.51 4.97
N SER A 35 -24.32 32.33 5.52
CA SER A 35 -22.97 31.97 5.93
C SER A 35 -22.07 32.07 4.70
N ASN A 36 -21.47 33.25 4.51
CA ASN A 36 -20.71 33.61 3.31
C ASN A 36 -19.23 33.21 3.39
N THR A 37 -18.90 32.18 4.17
CA THR A 37 -17.64 31.46 4.02
C THR A 37 -17.92 30.27 3.12
N GLU A 38 -17.81 30.46 1.81
CA GLU A 38 -17.79 29.33 0.87
C GLU A 38 -16.65 28.39 1.30
N GLU A 39 -17.00 27.18 1.73
CA GLU A 39 -16.01 26.13 1.91
C GLU A 39 -15.23 25.97 0.59
N PRO A 40 -13.90 25.90 0.63
CA PRO A 40 -13.10 25.77 -0.58
C PRO A 40 -13.48 24.46 -1.29
N ASN A 41 -14.08 24.58 -2.47
CA ASN A 41 -14.42 23.46 -3.34
C ASN A 41 -13.17 22.91 -4.04
N ASN A 42 -12.27 22.32 -3.25
CA ASN A 42 -10.98 21.79 -3.65
C ASN A 42 -10.95 20.28 -3.41
N ILE A 43 -10.66 19.50 -4.46
CA ILE A 43 -10.71 18.04 -4.39
C ILE A 43 -9.75 17.48 -3.33
N ARG A 44 -8.62 18.15 -3.09
CA ARG A 44 -7.66 17.72 -2.06
C ARG A 44 -8.20 17.93 -0.66
N THR A 45 -8.86 19.05 -0.40
CA THR A 45 -9.49 19.32 0.90
C THR A 45 -10.58 18.28 1.16
N TYR A 46 -11.42 18.00 0.15
CA TYR A 46 -12.44 16.97 0.25
C TYR A 46 -11.85 15.58 0.50
N LEU A 47 -10.89 15.13 -0.32
CA LEU A 47 -10.25 13.81 -0.16
C LEU A 47 -9.50 13.67 1.17
N SER A 48 -8.88 14.75 1.67
CA SER A 48 -8.25 14.74 2.99
C SER A 48 -9.28 14.58 4.11
N ALA A 49 -10.45 15.20 3.99
CA ALA A 49 -11.53 15.03 4.95
C ALA A 49 -12.13 13.62 4.91
N VAL A 50 -12.31 13.04 3.71
CA VAL A 50 -12.75 11.64 3.54
C VAL A 50 -11.73 10.68 4.15
N ALA A 51 -10.45 10.85 3.85
CA ALA A 51 -9.39 10.01 4.42
C ALA A 51 -9.32 10.13 5.94
N ALA A 52 -9.47 11.34 6.49
CA ALA A 52 -9.55 11.56 7.93
C ALA A 52 -10.75 10.84 8.55
N ASP A 53 -11.94 10.92 7.95
CA ASP A 53 -13.13 10.23 8.43
C ASP A 53 -12.94 8.70 8.42
N ILE A 54 -12.31 8.14 7.39
CA ILE A 54 -11.98 6.71 7.34
C ILE A 54 -11.02 6.32 8.46
N THR A 55 -9.93 7.07 8.65
CA THR A 55 -8.94 6.82 9.71
C THR A 55 -9.57 6.96 11.10
N ASP A 56 -10.24 8.08 11.38
CA ASP A 56 -10.78 8.41 12.70
C ASP A 56 -11.90 7.44 13.13
N ASN A 57 -12.61 6.82 12.18
CA ASN A 57 -13.64 5.81 12.45
C ASN A 57 -13.13 4.37 12.28
N SER A 58 -11.85 4.15 11.96
CA SER A 58 -11.30 2.81 11.76
C SER A 58 -11.39 2.00 13.05
N LEU A 59 -11.94 0.78 12.97
CA LEU A 59 -12.21 -0.12 14.10
C LEU A 59 -13.17 0.45 15.18
N SER A 60 -13.85 1.57 14.94
CA SER A 60 -14.79 2.17 15.90
C SER A 60 -16.02 1.28 16.19
N ASP A 61 -16.30 0.34 15.29
CA ASP A 61 -17.35 -0.65 15.39
C ASP A 61 -16.94 -1.89 16.21
N ILE A 62 -15.69 -1.95 16.69
CA ILE A 62 -15.16 -3.04 17.50
C ILE A 62 -15.02 -2.58 18.96
N THR A 63 -15.95 -3.01 19.81
CA THR A 63 -15.95 -2.66 21.24
C THR A 63 -15.62 -3.83 22.15
N SER A 64 -15.62 -5.05 21.61
CA SER A 64 -15.35 -6.29 22.32
C SER A 64 -14.66 -7.32 21.42
N LEU A 65 -14.08 -8.37 22.02
CA LEU A 65 -13.55 -9.50 21.27
C LEU A 65 -14.65 -10.21 20.47
N THR A 66 -15.87 -10.30 20.99
CA THR A 66 -17.01 -10.89 20.27
C THR A 66 -17.30 -10.11 18.97
N ASP A 67 -17.35 -8.77 19.03
CA ASP A 67 -17.55 -7.94 17.83
C ASP A 67 -16.45 -8.21 16.79
N TRP A 68 -15.20 -8.30 17.25
CA TRP A 68 -14.07 -8.58 16.38
C TRP A 68 -14.12 -9.99 15.77
N GLU A 69 -14.39 -11.02 16.56
CA GLU A 69 -14.47 -12.40 16.09
C GLU A 69 -15.57 -12.60 15.04
N GLU A 70 -16.71 -11.92 15.20
CA GLU A 70 -17.80 -11.93 14.22
C GLU A 70 -17.40 -11.24 12.89
N GLN A 71 -16.61 -10.17 12.96
CA GLN A 71 -16.22 -9.39 11.78
C GLN A 71 -14.93 -9.86 11.10
N ARG A 72 -14.01 -10.48 11.84
CA ARG A 72 -12.65 -10.84 11.39
C ARG A 72 -12.64 -11.63 10.08
N PRO A 73 -13.51 -12.65 9.85
CA PRO A 73 -13.52 -13.37 8.57
C PRO A 73 -13.85 -12.47 7.37
N GLN A 74 -14.77 -11.53 7.55
CA GLN A 74 -15.15 -10.59 6.50
C GLN A 74 -14.02 -9.57 6.24
N ARG A 75 -13.41 -9.02 7.31
CA ARG A 75 -12.25 -8.10 7.19
C ARG A 75 -11.06 -8.76 6.50
N TYR A 76 -10.80 -10.04 6.80
CA TYR A 76 -9.78 -10.84 6.11
C TYR A 76 -10.09 -10.99 4.63
N LYS A 77 -11.33 -11.40 4.29
CA LYS A 77 -11.75 -11.56 2.90
C LYS A 77 -11.64 -10.25 2.10
N GLU A 78 -12.03 -9.13 2.70
CA GLU A 78 -11.91 -7.80 2.10
C GLU A 78 -10.45 -7.44 1.82
N PHE A 79 -9.55 -7.69 2.77
CA PHE A 79 -8.12 -7.51 2.59
C PHE A 79 -7.57 -8.38 1.44
N ILE A 80 -7.88 -9.68 1.42
CA ILE A 80 -7.46 -10.60 0.36
C ILE A 80 -7.96 -10.15 -1.03
N GLU A 81 -9.20 -9.68 -1.13
CA GLU A 81 -9.76 -9.15 -2.38
C GLU A 81 -9.06 -7.85 -2.82
N MET A 82 -8.75 -6.91 -1.90
CA MET A 82 -8.02 -5.68 -2.23
C MET A 82 -6.55 -5.91 -2.62
N MET A 83 -6.01 -7.07 -2.26
CA MET A 83 -4.71 -7.56 -2.72
C MET A 83 -4.82 -8.37 -4.02
N GLY A 84 -6.01 -8.58 -4.58
CA GLY A 84 -6.20 -9.34 -5.83
C GLY A 84 -5.93 -10.84 -5.68
N LEU A 85 -6.10 -11.39 -4.47
CA LEU A 85 -5.80 -12.79 -4.14
C LEU A 85 -7.04 -13.68 -3.98
N GLN A 86 -8.23 -13.18 -4.32
CA GLN A 86 -9.50 -13.89 -4.13
C GLN A 86 -9.59 -15.24 -4.87
N ASP A 87 -8.82 -15.40 -5.95
CA ASP A 87 -8.78 -16.62 -6.77
C ASP A 87 -7.58 -17.54 -6.42
N MET A 88 -6.74 -17.16 -5.46
CA MET A 88 -5.57 -17.94 -5.06
C MET A 88 -5.94 -19.04 -4.04
N PRO A 89 -5.29 -20.22 -4.10
CA PRO A 89 -5.55 -21.31 -3.17
C PRO A 89 -4.90 -21.05 -1.79
N LEU A 90 -5.41 -20.07 -1.05
CA LEU A 90 -4.89 -19.70 0.28
C LEU A 90 -5.09 -20.82 1.32
N GLU A 91 -6.23 -21.52 1.28
CA GLU A 91 -6.62 -22.58 2.23
C GLU A 91 -6.64 -23.99 1.62
N SER A 92 -6.33 -24.11 0.32
CA SER A 92 -6.35 -25.39 -0.39
C SER A 92 -4.96 -25.77 -0.91
N LYS A 93 -4.84 -26.96 -1.51
CA LYS A 93 -3.56 -27.44 -2.02
C LYS A 93 -3.00 -26.48 -3.06
N ARG A 94 -1.84 -25.90 -2.75
CA ARG A 94 -1.11 -24.99 -3.64
C ARG A 94 -0.30 -25.79 -4.68
N PRO A 95 0.00 -25.20 -5.87
CA PRO A 95 0.88 -25.83 -6.87
C PRO A 95 2.26 -26.17 -6.32
N ASN A 96 2.96 -27.17 -6.88
CA ASN A 96 4.33 -27.50 -6.45
C ASN A 96 5.27 -26.29 -6.62
N LEU A 97 6.22 -26.14 -5.69
CA LEU A 97 7.20 -25.04 -5.70
C LEU A 97 8.29 -25.20 -6.76
N ASN A 98 8.48 -26.39 -7.34
CA ASN A 98 9.49 -26.67 -8.39
C ASN A 98 10.87 -26.03 -8.08
N ILE A 99 11.35 -26.21 -6.84
CA ILE A 99 12.54 -25.53 -6.32
C ILE A 99 13.77 -25.94 -7.14
N LYS A 100 14.51 -24.95 -7.64
CA LYS A 100 15.80 -25.15 -8.29
C LYS A 100 16.92 -24.55 -7.47
N HIS A 101 17.82 -25.42 -7.00
CA HIS A 101 19.08 -25.01 -6.41
C HIS A 101 20.10 -24.67 -7.51
N THR A 102 20.80 -23.54 -7.35
CA THR A 102 21.73 -22.97 -8.34
C THR A 102 23.16 -22.84 -7.79
N GLY A 103 23.36 -22.93 -6.48
CA GLY A 103 24.68 -22.97 -5.87
C GLY A 103 24.66 -22.74 -4.37
N THR A 104 25.77 -23.03 -3.72
CA THR A 104 25.95 -22.81 -2.27
C THR A 104 27.22 -22.02 -2.04
N ILE A 105 27.18 -21.09 -1.10
CA ILE A 105 28.34 -20.35 -0.61
C ILE A 105 28.50 -20.70 0.87
N GLN A 106 29.70 -21.12 1.26
CA GLN A 106 30.02 -21.32 2.67
C GLN A 106 30.64 -20.04 3.22
N GLU A 107 30.11 -19.56 4.34
CA GLU A 107 30.65 -18.46 5.14
C GLU A 107 31.08 -19.01 6.51
N GLU A 108 31.65 -18.16 7.37
CA GLU A 108 31.95 -18.53 8.75
C GLU A 108 30.65 -18.61 9.58
N GLY A 109 30.28 -19.83 10.01
CA GLY A 109 29.16 -20.08 10.91
C GLY A 109 27.79 -20.26 10.25
N PHE A 110 27.68 -20.05 8.94
CA PHE A 110 26.48 -20.31 8.17
C PHE A 110 26.82 -20.57 6.69
N ARG A 111 25.86 -21.12 5.95
CA ARG A 111 25.90 -21.24 4.49
C ARG A 111 24.75 -20.49 3.83
N ILE A 112 24.96 -20.10 2.58
CA ILE A 112 23.95 -19.45 1.73
C ILE A 112 23.63 -20.39 0.58
N GLU A 113 22.39 -20.84 0.51
CA GLU A 113 21.86 -21.55 -0.66
C GLU A 113 21.22 -20.56 -1.63
N LYS A 114 21.62 -20.62 -2.89
CA LYS A 114 21.06 -19.82 -3.98
C LYS A 114 20.03 -20.66 -4.70
N LEU A 115 18.79 -20.22 -4.72
CA LEU A 115 17.70 -20.99 -5.29
C LEU A 115 16.63 -20.09 -5.89
N TYR A 116 15.79 -20.65 -6.73
CA TYR A 116 14.51 -20.05 -7.09
C TYR A 116 13.40 -21.09 -7.01
N TYR A 117 12.18 -20.63 -6.82
CA TYR A 117 10.98 -21.48 -6.79
C TYR A 117 9.85 -20.85 -7.58
N GLU A 118 8.88 -21.65 -7.98
CA GLU A 118 7.64 -21.21 -8.63
C GLU A 118 6.59 -20.86 -7.58
N SER A 119 6.18 -19.60 -7.53
CA SER A 119 5.02 -19.22 -6.71
C SER A 119 3.71 -19.58 -7.42
N LEU A 120 3.70 -19.51 -8.75
CA LEU A 120 2.73 -20.09 -9.67
C LEU A 120 3.49 -20.70 -10.85
N PRO A 121 2.87 -21.58 -11.65
CA PRO A 121 3.51 -22.07 -12.89
C PRO A 121 4.07 -20.93 -13.74
N GLY A 122 5.37 -20.97 -14.02
CA GLY A 122 6.11 -19.94 -14.78
C GLY A 122 6.33 -18.59 -14.06
N LEU A 123 5.86 -18.42 -12.82
CA LEU A 123 6.14 -17.24 -12.00
C LEU A 123 7.23 -17.59 -10.98
N TYR A 124 8.46 -17.17 -11.27
CA TYR A 124 9.64 -17.54 -10.49
C TYR A 124 10.00 -16.48 -9.46
N VAL A 125 10.46 -16.95 -8.30
CA VAL A 125 10.95 -16.11 -7.20
C VAL A 125 12.39 -16.50 -6.88
N PRO A 126 13.38 -15.69 -7.26
CA PRO A 126 14.77 -15.91 -6.86
C PRO A 126 14.96 -15.56 -5.38
N ALA A 127 15.77 -16.35 -4.70
CA ALA A 127 16.01 -16.22 -3.28
C ALA A 127 17.43 -16.64 -2.87
N ASN A 128 17.87 -16.09 -1.75
CA ASN A 128 19.02 -16.62 -1.01
C ASN A 128 18.52 -17.10 0.36
N LEU A 129 18.89 -18.32 0.73
CA LEU A 129 18.52 -18.92 2.00
C LEU A 129 19.78 -19.07 2.86
N TYR A 130 19.82 -18.33 3.95
CA TYR A 130 20.91 -18.31 4.91
C TYR A 130 20.58 -19.32 6.02
N ILE A 131 21.48 -20.27 6.24
CA ILE A 131 21.25 -21.41 7.14
C ILE A 131 22.43 -21.50 8.10
N PRO A 132 22.22 -21.37 9.42
CA PRO A 132 23.27 -21.58 10.41
C PRO A 132 23.94 -22.95 10.23
N ASP A 133 25.25 -23.01 10.45
CA ASP A 133 25.96 -24.28 10.49
C ASP A 133 25.62 -25.06 11.77
N HIS A 134 25.85 -26.37 11.75
CA HIS A 134 25.76 -27.24 12.93
C HIS A 134 24.42 -27.19 13.69
N MET A 135 23.30 -26.94 13.00
CA MET A 135 21.97 -27.06 13.60
C MET A 135 21.70 -28.50 14.04
N GLU A 136 21.47 -28.69 15.35
CA GLU A 136 21.14 -30.01 15.92
C GLU A 136 19.66 -30.36 15.77
N GLU A 137 18.80 -29.34 15.73
CA GLU A 137 17.34 -29.45 15.61
C GLU A 137 16.79 -28.36 14.66
N PRO A 138 15.60 -28.56 14.08
CA PRO A 138 14.93 -27.51 13.30
C PRO A 138 14.76 -26.22 14.13
N GLY A 139 15.13 -25.08 13.55
CA GLY A 139 15.19 -23.79 14.23
C GLY A 139 14.12 -22.80 13.76
N PRO A 140 14.04 -21.62 14.39
CA PRO A 140 13.16 -20.56 13.93
C PRO A 140 13.62 -20.04 12.56
N ALA A 141 12.69 -19.50 11.78
CA ALA A 141 13.01 -18.91 10.49
C ALA A 141 12.40 -17.54 10.29
N ILE A 142 13.12 -16.69 9.55
CA ILE A 142 12.71 -15.34 9.17
C ILE A 142 12.56 -15.28 7.65
N LEU A 143 11.38 -14.86 7.20
CA LEU A 143 11.21 -14.38 5.82
C LEU A 143 11.58 -12.89 5.79
N TYR A 144 12.67 -12.56 5.09
CA TYR A 144 13.08 -11.18 4.83
C TYR A 144 12.57 -10.74 3.46
N VAL A 145 11.74 -9.70 3.43
CA VAL A 145 11.21 -9.12 2.19
C VAL A 145 11.88 -7.79 1.87
N CYS A 146 12.34 -7.64 0.62
CA CYS A 146 13.11 -6.48 0.20
C CYS A 146 12.24 -5.22 0.03
N GLY A 147 12.83 -4.05 0.32
CA GLY A 147 12.32 -2.76 -0.14
C GLY A 147 12.77 -2.44 -1.57
N HIS A 148 12.51 -1.23 -2.05
CA HIS A 148 12.69 -0.85 -3.46
C HIS A 148 14.12 -0.52 -3.91
N SER A 149 15.15 -1.08 -3.26
CA SER A 149 16.55 -0.90 -3.71
C SER A 149 16.80 -1.57 -5.06
N LEU A 150 17.68 -1.01 -5.91
CA LEU A 150 17.91 -1.58 -7.25
C LEU A 150 18.45 -3.02 -7.22
N THR A 151 19.36 -3.31 -6.30
CA THR A 151 20.10 -4.58 -6.24
C THR A 151 19.53 -5.59 -5.23
N GLN A 152 18.37 -5.27 -4.61
CA GLN A 152 17.58 -6.17 -3.76
C GLN A 152 18.43 -6.96 -2.77
N LYS A 153 18.43 -8.30 -2.85
CA LYS A 153 19.15 -9.19 -1.93
C LYS A 153 20.63 -8.86 -1.76
N VAL A 154 21.28 -8.26 -2.76
CA VAL A 154 22.68 -7.80 -2.64
C VAL A 154 22.79 -6.60 -1.71
N ARG A 155 21.87 -5.63 -1.79
CA ARG A 155 21.82 -4.48 -0.87
C ARG A 155 21.41 -4.91 0.53
N TYR A 156 20.46 -5.84 0.62
CA TYR A 156 19.87 -6.29 1.86
C TYR A 156 20.59 -7.50 2.48
N GLN A 157 21.69 -7.99 1.94
CA GLN A 157 22.41 -9.16 2.47
C GLN A 157 22.90 -9.06 3.93
N PRO A 158 23.19 -7.88 4.53
CA PRO A 158 23.63 -7.83 5.91
C PRO A 158 22.56 -8.31 6.91
N TYR A 159 21.28 -8.12 6.58
CA TYR A 159 20.16 -8.49 7.46
C TYR A 159 19.98 -10.02 7.60
N PRO A 160 19.79 -10.80 6.52
CA PRO A 160 19.67 -12.25 6.63
C PRO A 160 20.97 -12.91 7.12
N ARG A 161 22.15 -12.34 6.82
CA ARG A 161 23.42 -12.74 7.43
C ARG A 161 23.36 -12.66 8.95
N LYS A 162 22.93 -11.51 9.47
CA LYS A 162 22.85 -11.30 10.91
C LYS A 162 21.83 -12.23 11.58
N PHE A 163 20.70 -12.49 10.93
CA PHE A 163 19.74 -13.49 11.41
C PHE A 163 20.35 -14.89 11.49
N ALA A 164 21.14 -15.30 10.49
CA ALA A 164 21.85 -16.58 10.53
C ALA A 164 22.90 -16.65 11.66
N GLU A 165 23.67 -15.58 11.88
CA GLU A 165 24.61 -15.48 13.00
C GLU A 165 23.90 -15.58 14.36
N LEU A 166 22.65 -15.13 14.46
CA LEU A 166 21.82 -15.24 15.65
C LEU A 166 21.09 -16.58 15.78
N GLY A 167 21.25 -17.49 14.81
CA GLY A 167 20.67 -18.85 14.84
C GLY A 167 19.31 -18.99 14.15
N PHE A 168 18.89 -18.02 13.33
CA PHE A 168 17.70 -18.12 12.50
C PHE A 168 18.02 -18.62 11.09
N VAL A 169 17.20 -19.50 10.54
CA VAL A 169 17.19 -19.72 9.09
C VAL A 169 16.54 -18.50 8.43
N CYS A 170 17.19 -17.84 7.47
CA CYS A 170 16.64 -16.63 6.86
C CYS A 170 16.52 -16.75 5.35
N LEU A 171 15.29 -16.72 4.84
CA LEU A 171 15.00 -16.64 3.40
C LEU A 171 14.82 -15.17 3.02
N ILE A 172 15.67 -14.67 2.12
CA ILE A 172 15.46 -13.36 1.49
C ILE A 172 14.94 -13.53 0.07
N ILE A 173 13.85 -12.84 -0.25
CA ILE A 173 13.23 -12.83 -1.58
C ILE A 173 13.24 -11.43 -2.19
N GLU A 174 13.34 -11.36 -3.51
CA GLU A 174 13.32 -10.10 -4.26
C GLU A 174 11.91 -9.68 -4.66
N THR A 175 11.71 -8.37 -4.82
CA THR A 175 10.47 -7.83 -5.40
C THR A 175 10.45 -8.02 -6.92
N ILE A 176 9.28 -8.33 -7.50
CA ILE A 176 9.07 -8.21 -8.94
C ILE A 176 9.37 -6.76 -9.36
N GLN A 177 10.18 -6.58 -10.42
CA GLN A 177 10.76 -5.32 -10.95
C GLN A 177 12.23 -5.04 -10.56
N ARG A 178 12.69 -5.45 -9.39
CA ARG A 178 14.05 -5.12 -8.92
C ARG A 178 14.91 -6.39 -8.80
N GLY A 179 16.22 -6.20 -8.62
CA GLY A 179 17.13 -7.32 -8.48
C GLY A 179 17.25 -8.11 -9.78
N GLU A 180 17.10 -9.43 -9.70
CA GLU A 180 17.13 -10.35 -10.83
C GLU A 180 15.76 -10.46 -11.52
N VAL A 181 14.68 -10.03 -10.87
CA VAL A 181 13.32 -10.06 -11.40
C VAL A 181 12.97 -8.75 -12.12
N ARG A 182 12.36 -8.82 -13.31
CA ARG A 182 12.14 -7.65 -14.19
C ARG A 182 10.68 -7.34 -14.51
N GLY A 183 9.77 -7.62 -13.58
CA GLY A 183 8.36 -7.21 -13.61
C GLY A 183 8.14 -5.69 -13.50
N GLU A 184 6.89 -5.27 -13.23
CA GLU A 184 6.53 -3.86 -13.03
C GLU A 184 5.73 -3.67 -11.73
N HIS A 185 6.09 -2.65 -10.94
CA HIS A 185 5.36 -2.22 -9.74
C HIS A 185 4.84 -0.78 -9.81
N HIS A 186 5.22 -0.01 -10.81
CA HIS A 186 4.88 1.41 -10.94
C HIS A 186 3.99 1.63 -12.18
N GLY A 187 3.02 0.74 -12.38
CA GLY A 187 2.09 0.82 -13.51
C GLY A 187 1.14 2.02 -13.38
N CYS A 188 0.41 2.11 -12.28
CA CYS A 188 -0.48 3.25 -12.02
C CYS A 188 0.35 4.50 -11.74
N TYR A 189 1.35 4.37 -10.86
CA TYR A 189 2.23 5.45 -10.45
C TYR A 189 2.95 6.15 -11.61
N ALA A 190 3.67 5.40 -12.46
CA ALA A 190 4.56 5.97 -13.48
C ALA A 190 4.03 5.84 -14.92
N ARG A 191 3.07 4.95 -15.19
CA ARG A 191 2.63 4.63 -16.56
C ARG A 191 1.16 4.94 -16.84
N GLY A 192 0.39 5.40 -15.84
CA GLY A 192 -1.03 5.67 -16.00
C GLY A 192 -1.87 4.43 -16.27
N TRP A 193 -1.40 3.24 -15.85
CA TRP A 193 -2.07 1.96 -16.06
C TRP A 193 -3.22 1.74 -15.07
N PHE A 194 -4.12 2.71 -14.93
CA PHE A 194 -5.25 2.67 -14.00
C PHE A 194 -6.24 1.50 -14.27
N HIS A 195 -6.14 0.88 -15.45
CA HIS A 195 -6.85 -0.36 -15.76
C HIS A 195 -6.45 -1.53 -14.82
N TRP A 196 -5.30 -1.46 -14.15
CA TRP A 196 -4.92 -2.41 -13.09
C TRP A 196 -5.97 -2.43 -11.96
N TYR A 197 -6.34 -1.26 -11.44
CA TYR A 197 -7.38 -1.16 -10.41
C TYR A 197 -8.73 -1.66 -10.91
N SER A 198 -9.11 -1.33 -12.15
CA SER A 198 -10.37 -1.82 -12.75
C SER A 198 -10.40 -3.35 -12.91
N ARG A 199 -9.24 -3.99 -13.05
CA ARG A 199 -9.10 -5.45 -13.12
C ARG A 199 -9.00 -6.12 -11.74
N GLY A 200 -8.91 -5.34 -10.66
CA GLY A 200 -8.57 -5.87 -9.33
C GLY A 200 -7.12 -6.32 -9.21
N TYR A 201 -6.24 -5.91 -10.13
CA TYR A 201 -4.81 -6.24 -10.07
C TYR A 201 -4.06 -5.28 -9.16
N ASN A 202 -3.26 -5.85 -8.26
CA ASN A 202 -2.34 -5.14 -7.39
C ASN A 202 -0.97 -5.84 -7.42
N PRO A 203 0.13 -5.14 -7.78
CA PRO A 203 1.47 -5.74 -7.73
C PRO A 203 1.85 -6.22 -6.32
N GLY A 204 1.38 -5.54 -5.26
CA GLY A 204 1.58 -5.98 -3.89
C GLY A 204 0.92 -7.31 -3.55
N GLY A 205 -0.12 -7.69 -4.30
CA GLY A 205 -0.73 -9.02 -4.24
C GLY A 205 0.18 -10.12 -4.75
N VAL A 206 0.90 -9.85 -5.85
CA VAL A 206 1.90 -10.79 -6.40
C VAL A 206 3.00 -11.03 -5.38
N GLU A 207 3.47 -9.97 -4.72
CA GLU A 207 4.50 -10.08 -3.68
C GLU A 207 4.02 -10.82 -2.44
N LEU A 208 2.81 -10.54 -2.00
CA LEU A 208 2.20 -11.27 -0.90
C LEU A 208 2.08 -12.76 -1.23
N TRP A 209 1.68 -13.10 -2.46
CA TRP A 209 1.63 -14.49 -2.90
C TRP A 209 3.02 -15.12 -2.98
N ASN A 210 4.01 -14.44 -3.57
CA ASN A 210 5.40 -14.90 -3.60
C ASN A 210 5.89 -15.22 -2.19
N ALA A 211 5.66 -14.32 -1.23
CA ALA A 211 6.01 -14.50 0.17
C ALA A 211 5.29 -15.70 0.82
N ILE A 212 3.97 -15.86 0.62
CA ILE A 212 3.20 -17.02 1.13
C ILE A 212 3.79 -18.33 0.61
N ARG A 213 4.22 -18.36 -0.65
CA ARG A 213 4.90 -19.52 -1.25
C ARG A 213 6.34 -19.69 -0.72
N GLY A 214 7.03 -18.61 -0.38
CA GLY A 214 8.29 -18.65 0.36
C GLY A 214 8.16 -19.24 1.76
N LEU A 215 7.03 -19.00 2.45
CA LEU A 215 6.72 -19.66 3.72
C LEU A 215 6.43 -21.15 3.55
N ASP A 216 5.86 -21.58 2.41
CA ASP A 216 5.76 -23.01 2.08
C ASP A 216 7.14 -23.63 1.93
N LEU A 217 8.04 -22.95 1.19
CA LEU A 217 9.41 -23.40 1.04
C LEU A 217 10.09 -23.56 2.40
N LEU A 218 10.03 -22.54 3.26
CA LEU A 218 10.58 -22.61 4.61
C LEU A 218 9.99 -23.76 5.42
N SER A 219 8.67 -23.96 5.36
CA SER A 219 7.98 -25.02 6.10
C SER A 219 8.33 -26.44 5.61
N GLU A 220 8.82 -26.58 4.37
CA GLU A 220 9.28 -27.86 3.80
C GLU A 220 10.78 -28.14 4.11
N ARG A 221 11.52 -27.18 4.67
CA ARG A 221 12.94 -27.35 5.02
C ARG A 221 13.10 -28.16 6.30
N SER A 222 14.02 -29.12 6.27
CA SER A 222 14.40 -29.89 7.47
C SER A 222 15.03 -29.05 8.57
N GLU A 223 15.60 -27.90 8.22
CA GLU A 223 16.27 -26.99 9.15
C GLU A 223 15.30 -26.04 9.87
N VAL A 224 14.03 -26.02 9.47
CA VAL A 224 13.05 -25.02 9.93
C VAL A 224 11.95 -25.69 10.74
N ASP A 225 11.64 -25.10 11.88
CA ASP A 225 10.41 -25.37 12.61
C ASP A 225 9.28 -24.47 12.08
N PRO A 226 8.24 -25.02 11.43
CA PRO A 226 7.15 -24.24 10.85
C PRO A 226 6.29 -23.51 11.90
N GLU A 227 6.40 -23.86 13.19
CA GLU A 227 5.72 -23.15 14.27
C GLU A 227 6.52 -21.95 14.81
N ARG A 228 7.68 -21.63 14.22
CA ARG A 228 8.56 -20.52 14.64
C ARG A 228 8.97 -19.63 13.46
N LEU A 229 7.97 -19.17 12.69
CA LEU A 229 8.19 -18.28 11.54
C LEU A 229 7.98 -16.80 11.89
N GLY A 230 8.91 -15.94 11.48
CA GLY A 230 8.78 -14.49 11.56
C GLY A 230 8.91 -13.82 10.19
N VAL A 231 8.50 -12.55 10.10
CA VAL A 231 8.63 -11.73 8.89
C VAL A 231 9.09 -10.31 9.20
N THR A 232 10.02 -9.80 8.41
CA THR A 232 10.49 -8.41 8.50
C THR A 232 10.98 -7.89 7.14
N GLY A 233 11.07 -6.57 7.01
CA GLY A 233 11.55 -5.89 5.83
C GLY A 233 11.47 -4.37 5.99
N LEU A 234 12.24 -3.66 5.16
CA LEU A 234 12.29 -2.20 5.13
C LEU A 234 11.48 -1.64 3.95
N SER A 235 10.80 -0.50 4.15
CA SER A 235 10.13 0.25 3.08
C SER A 235 8.98 -0.55 2.47
N GLY A 236 9.01 -0.84 1.16
CA GLY A 236 8.12 -1.80 0.52
C GLY A 236 8.12 -3.17 1.20
N GLY A 237 9.27 -3.64 1.69
CA GLY A 237 9.36 -4.85 2.51
C GLY A 237 8.67 -4.68 3.88
N GLY A 238 8.63 -3.47 4.41
CA GLY A 238 7.87 -3.14 5.61
C GLY A 238 6.37 -3.26 5.36
N SER A 239 5.85 -2.69 4.27
CA SER A 239 4.44 -2.84 3.88
C SER A 239 4.08 -4.30 3.63
N GLN A 240 4.93 -5.04 2.93
CA GLN A 240 4.74 -6.48 2.70
C GLN A 240 4.77 -7.28 4.00
N SER A 241 5.60 -6.91 4.98
CA SER A 241 5.62 -7.58 6.30
C SER A 241 4.27 -7.44 7.02
N TRP A 242 3.61 -6.29 6.94
CA TRP A 242 2.22 -6.12 7.42
C TRP A 242 1.25 -7.05 6.71
N TYR A 243 1.33 -7.10 5.36
CA TYR A 243 0.42 -7.91 4.56
C TYR A 243 0.59 -9.40 4.79
N ILE A 244 1.84 -9.88 4.86
CA ILE A 244 2.18 -11.29 5.07
C ILE A 244 1.71 -11.72 6.46
N ALA A 245 1.99 -10.92 7.48
CA ALA A 245 1.53 -11.22 8.83
C ALA A 245 0.00 -11.26 8.89
N ALA A 246 -0.71 -10.30 8.29
CA ALA A 246 -2.18 -10.30 8.26
C ALA A 246 -2.78 -11.46 7.43
N ALA A 247 -2.14 -11.85 6.33
CA ALA A 247 -2.65 -12.87 5.41
C ALA A 247 -2.41 -14.31 5.88
N ASP A 248 -1.26 -14.58 6.50
CA ASP A 248 -0.80 -15.94 6.78
C ASP A 248 -0.60 -16.17 8.29
N PRO A 249 -1.41 -17.03 8.92
CA PRO A 249 -1.35 -17.29 10.36
C PRO A 249 -0.11 -18.09 10.79
N ARG A 250 0.69 -18.61 9.85
CA ARG A 250 1.96 -19.30 10.19
C ARG A 250 3.01 -18.33 10.73
N ILE A 251 2.95 -17.05 10.35
CA ILE A 251 3.78 -16.01 10.97
C ILE A 251 3.38 -15.88 12.44
N LYS A 252 4.34 -16.08 13.34
CA LYS A 252 4.17 -15.97 14.79
C LYS A 252 4.62 -14.63 15.36
N ALA A 253 5.55 -13.95 14.68
CA ALA A 253 6.00 -12.61 15.05
C ALA A 253 6.31 -11.78 13.80
N ALA A 254 6.00 -10.49 13.81
CA ALA A 254 6.25 -9.59 12.67
C ALA A 254 6.92 -8.29 13.10
N ALA A 255 7.89 -7.82 12.31
CA ALA A 255 8.61 -6.58 12.57
C ALA A 255 8.72 -5.71 11.30
N PRO A 256 7.65 -5.03 10.87
CA PRO A 256 7.68 -4.14 9.71
C PRO A 256 8.49 -2.86 9.99
N VAL A 257 9.37 -2.47 9.06
CA VAL A 257 10.23 -1.29 9.20
C VAL A 257 9.90 -0.23 8.16
N CYS A 258 9.53 0.98 8.60
CA CYS A 258 9.17 2.12 7.75
C CYS A 258 8.14 1.77 6.65
N GLY A 259 7.12 0.99 7.00
CA GLY A 259 6.25 0.30 6.04
C GLY A 259 4.79 0.71 6.01
N ALA A 260 4.32 1.52 6.97
CA ALA A 260 2.90 1.88 7.08
C ALA A 260 2.72 3.25 7.71
N SER A 261 1.57 3.87 7.40
CA SER A 261 1.05 5.11 7.99
C SER A 261 -0.48 5.10 7.84
N THR A 262 -1.17 5.98 8.56
CA THR A 262 -2.62 6.16 8.44
C THR A 262 -2.99 6.71 7.06
N LEU A 263 -4.14 6.27 6.52
CA LEU A 263 -4.68 6.75 5.24
C LEU A 263 -4.83 8.29 5.24
N LYS A 264 -5.30 8.86 6.35
CA LYS A 264 -5.34 10.30 6.62
C LYS A 264 -4.03 10.99 6.33
N ALA A 265 -2.91 10.50 6.86
CA ALA A 265 -1.60 11.09 6.62
C ALA A 265 -1.13 10.89 5.18
N GLN A 266 -1.36 9.70 4.62
CA GLN A 266 -0.98 9.39 3.24
C GLN A 266 -1.59 10.34 2.22
N ILE A 267 -2.88 10.69 2.41
CA ILE A 267 -3.60 11.61 1.54
C ILE A 267 -3.29 13.07 1.87
N SER A 268 -3.39 13.48 3.14
CA SER A 268 -3.25 14.89 3.52
C SER A 268 -1.81 15.42 3.39
N LEU A 269 -0.81 14.59 3.67
CA LEU A 269 0.60 14.92 3.50
C LEU A 269 1.13 14.55 2.10
N ARG A 270 0.30 13.89 1.28
CA ARG A 270 0.63 13.42 -0.07
C ARG A 270 1.81 12.44 -0.11
N THR A 271 2.03 11.67 0.94
CA THR A 271 3.10 10.65 0.91
C THR A 271 2.75 9.50 -0.02
N VAL A 272 1.45 9.26 -0.30
CA VAL A 272 1.00 8.29 -1.31
C VAL A 272 1.59 8.57 -2.70
N ASP A 273 1.85 9.83 -3.03
CA ASP A 273 2.44 10.25 -4.32
C ASP A 273 3.96 9.92 -4.42
N GLY A 274 4.57 9.38 -3.37
CA GLY A 274 5.94 8.88 -3.37
C GLY A 274 6.05 7.37 -3.21
N HIS A 275 4.93 6.69 -2.96
CA HIS A 275 4.90 5.26 -2.73
C HIS A 275 4.80 4.47 -4.04
N CYS A 276 5.33 3.26 -4.00
CA CYS A 276 5.18 2.27 -5.07
C CYS A 276 3.75 1.70 -5.05
N ASP A 277 3.18 1.30 -6.21
CA ASP A 277 1.81 0.75 -6.25
C ASP A 277 1.68 -0.53 -5.40
N CYS A 278 2.78 -1.28 -5.18
CA CYS A 278 2.78 -2.50 -4.38
C CYS A 278 2.67 -2.28 -2.86
N MET A 279 2.78 -1.03 -2.40
CA MET A 279 2.70 -0.65 -0.99
C MET A 279 1.30 -0.25 -0.55
N MET A 280 0.33 -0.28 -1.46
CA MET A 280 -1.05 0.12 -1.20
C MET A 280 -2.01 -0.95 -1.69
N PRO A 281 -2.98 -1.39 -0.87
CA PRO A 281 -4.13 -2.13 -1.37
C PRO A 281 -4.93 -1.25 -2.36
N ILE A 282 -5.73 -1.86 -3.25
CA ILE A 282 -6.64 -1.09 -4.12
C ILE A 282 -7.65 -0.26 -3.30
N ASN A 283 -7.88 -0.69 -2.06
CA ASN A 283 -8.68 -0.03 -1.04
C ASN A 283 -10.17 0.17 -1.38
N THR A 284 -10.76 -0.78 -2.14
CA THR A 284 -12.20 -0.81 -2.48
C THR A 284 -13.13 -0.69 -1.27
N TYR A 285 -12.69 -1.20 -0.11
CA TYR A 285 -13.49 -1.23 1.12
C TYR A 285 -13.22 -0.07 2.07
N GLN A 286 -12.38 0.90 1.69
CA GLN A 286 -12.04 2.06 2.51
C GLN A 286 -11.53 1.67 3.90
N LEU A 287 -10.60 0.72 3.94
CA LEU A 287 -9.95 0.28 5.17
C LEU A 287 -8.63 1.01 5.36
N ASP A 288 -8.31 1.32 6.60
CA ASP A 288 -7.00 1.83 7.02
C ASP A 288 -6.09 0.69 7.52
N PHE A 289 -4.78 0.94 7.62
CA PHE A 289 -3.76 0.00 8.11
C PHE A 289 -4.07 -0.55 9.52
N HIS A 290 -4.90 0.14 10.32
CA HIS A 290 -5.46 -0.37 11.57
C HIS A 290 -6.08 -1.76 11.42
N ASN A 291 -6.79 -2.02 10.31
CA ASN A 291 -7.42 -3.32 10.04
C ASN A 291 -6.38 -4.44 9.90
N LEU A 292 -5.21 -4.13 9.33
CA LEU A 292 -4.12 -5.10 9.23
C LEU A 292 -3.55 -5.42 10.62
N GLY A 293 -3.38 -4.42 11.48
CA GLY A 293 -3.00 -4.63 12.88
C GLY A 293 -4.00 -5.48 13.65
N ALA A 294 -5.30 -5.25 13.46
CA ALA A 294 -6.35 -6.08 14.05
C ALA A 294 -6.30 -7.53 13.54
N LEU A 295 -6.03 -7.76 12.25
CA LEU A 295 -5.85 -9.09 11.67
C LEU A 295 -4.58 -9.82 12.17
N ILE A 296 -3.55 -9.07 12.57
CA ILE A 296 -2.32 -9.62 13.16
C ILE A 296 -2.56 -10.03 14.61
N ALA A 297 -3.31 -9.22 15.37
CA ALA A 297 -3.63 -9.49 16.77
C ALA A 297 -4.25 -10.90 16.97
N PRO A 298 -3.88 -11.60 18.06
CA PRO A 298 -3.01 -11.16 19.16
C PRO A 298 -1.51 -11.41 18.96
N ARG A 299 -1.03 -11.74 17.75
CA ARG A 299 0.38 -12.13 17.57
C ARG A 299 1.35 -10.97 17.80
N PRO A 300 2.56 -11.22 18.32
CA PRO A 300 3.61 -10.22 18.46
C PRO A 300 3.86 -9.39 17.20
N LEU A 301 3.83 -8.07 17.36
CA LEU A 301 4.04 -7.08 16.30
C LEU A 301 4.90 -5.92 16.80
N LEU A 302 6.08 -5.74 16.19
CA LEU A 302 6.99 -4.64 16.50
C LEU A 302 7.07 -3.66 15.33
N ILE A 303 6.42 -2.50 15.46
CA ILE A 303 6.46 -1.45 14.44
C ILE A 303 7.76 -0.66 14.61
N ALA A 304 8.63 -0.64 13.60
CA ALA A 304 9.85 0.15 13.63
C ALA A 304 9.78 1.33 12.65
N GLN A 305 10.00 2.54 13.14
CA GLN A 305 9.85 3.77 12.35
C GLN A 305 10.98 4.75 12.59
N ALA A 306 11.48 5.36 11.52
CA ALA A 306 12.41 6.48 11.63
C ALA A 306 11.66 7.81 11.81
N ASP A 307 12.13 8.67 12.72
CA ASP A 307 11.43 9.88 13.20
C ASP A 307 11.37 11.02 12.16
N ARG A 308 12.18 10.93 11.09
CA ARG A 308 12.19 11.89 9.96
C ARG A 308 12.04 11.18 8.62
N ASP A 309 11.32 10.07 8.59
CA ASP A 309 10.93 9.43 7.35
C ASP A 309 9.95 10.31 6.55
N GLY A 310 10.33 10.65 5.32
CA GLY A 310 9.49 11.46 4.44
C GLY A 310 8.30 10.72 3.82
N MET A 311 8.26 9.38 3.94
CA MET A 311 7.19 8.53 3.40
C MET A 311 6.14 8.14 4.44
N ASN A 312 6.53 8.05 5.72
CA ASN A 312 5.64 7.73 6.84
C ASN A 312 6.01 8.63 8.03
N SER A 313 5.22 9.69 8.27
CA SER A 313 5.46 10.60 9.40
C SER A 313 5.30 9.85 10.73
N ILE A 314 6.19 10.11 11.69
CA ILE A 314 6.15 9.44 12.99
C ILE A 314 4.84 9.70 13.75
N GLU A 315 4.25 10.89 13.61
CA GLU A 315 2.97 11.23 14.25
C GLU A 315 1.84 10.30 13.80
N SER A 316 1.77 10.00 12.50
CA SER A 316 0.80 9.07 11.92
C SER A 316 1.06 7.63 12.37
N VAL A 317 2.32 7.23 12.53
CA VAL A 317 2.65 5.88 13.01
C VAL A 317 2.32 5.72 14.49
N ARG A 318 2.48 6.76 15.31
CA ARG A 318 2.02 6.78 16.70
C ARG A 318 0.49 6.67 16.80
N GLU A 319 -0.24 7.44 16.00
CA GLU A 319 -1.72 7.36 15.89
C GLU A 319 -2.12 5.91 15.56
N LEU A 320 -1.53 5.34 14.50
CA LEU A 320 -1.77 3.96 14.08
C LEU A 320 -1.48 2.94 15.19
N HIS A 321 -0.33 3.06 15.86
CA HIS A 321 0.05 2.18 16.96
C HIS A 321 -0.94 2.26 18.13
N ASP A 322 -1.29 3.46 18.57
CA ASP A 322 -2.15 3.67 19.74
C ASP A 322 -3.57 3.15 19.50
N ASP A 323 -4.07 3.28 18.27
CA ASP A 323 -5.36 2.74 17.88
C ASP A 323 -5.34 1.20 17.77
N ILE A 324 -4.29 0.59 17.19
CA ILE A 324 -4.12 -0.87 17.17
C ILE A 324 -3.96 -1.42 18.60
N LYS A 325 -3.32 -0.67 19.51
CA LYS A 325 -3.14 -1.09 20.91
C LYS A 325 -4.48 -1.35 21.61
N LYS A 326 -5.57 -0.68 21.21
CA LYS A 326 -6.92 -0.96 21.71
C LYS A 326 -7.34 -2.40 21.40
N MET A 327 -7.00 -2.92 20.22
CA MET A 327 -7.26 -4.31 19.85
C MET A 327 -6.44 -5.29 20.69
N TYR A 328 -5.15 -5.03 20.90
CA TYR A 328 -4.31 -5.89 21.75
C TYR A 328 -4.78 -5.87 23.22
N ASN A 329 -5.31 -4.76 23.72
CA ASN A 329 -5.95 -4.69 25.03
C ASN A 329 -7.19 -5.59 25.12
N LEU A 330 -8.02 -5.66 24.07
CA LEU A 330 -9.18 -6.57 24.05
C LEU A 330 -8.73 -8.04 24.18
N TYR A 331 -7.60 -8.40 23.57
CA TYR A 331 -6.99 -9.72 23.69
C TYR A 331 -6.24 -9.96 25.01
N GLY A 332 -6.05 -8.92 25.83
CA GLY A 332 -5.33 -9.02 27.10
C GLY A 332 -3.81 -9.14 26.97
N VAL A 333 -3.24 -8.76 25.81
CA VAL A 333 -1.79 -8.81 25.52
C VAL A 333 -1.25 -7.49 24.96
N PRO A 334 -1.49 -6.32 25.60
CA PRO A 334 -1.01 -5.03 25.10
C PRO A 334 0.52 -4.92 24.96
N GLU A 335 1.28 -5.79 25.60
CA GLU A 335 2.74 -5.93 25.52
C GLU A 335 3.22 -6.56 24.21
N ASP A 336 2.39 -7.36 23.54
CA ASP A 336 2.72 -7.98 22.24
C ASP A 336 2.67 -6.98 21.08
N LEU A 337 2.33 -5.72 21.33
CA LEU A 337 2.44 -4.62 20.37
C LEU A 337 3.51 -3.62 20.83
N GLY A 338 4.58 -3.49 20.05
CA GLY A 338 5.67 -2.54 20.28
C GLY A 338 5.78 -1.48 19.19
N LEU A 339 6.36 -0.34 19.57
CA LEU A 339 6.80 0.73 18.67
C LEU A 339 8.25 1.10 19.00
N VAL A 340 9.14 0.97 18.02
CA VAL A 340 10.53 1.41 18.11
C VAL A 340 10.72 2.61 17.20
N GLU A 341 11.05 3.74 17.81
CA GLU A 341 11.41 4.95 17.10
C GLU A 341 12.93 5.08 16.99
N SER A 342 13.39 5.41 15.79
CA SER A 342 14.81 5.61 15.53
C SER A 342 15.08 6.99 14.93
N PRO A 343 16.22 7.62 15.23
CA PRO A 343 16.54 8.93 14.70
C PRO A 343 16.90 8.85 13.21
N GLY A 344 16.49 9.86 12.46
CA GLY A 344 16.93 10.07 11.08
C GLY A 344 15.87 9.77 10.03
N GLY A 345 16.33 9.71 8.78
CA GLY A 345 15.47 9.47 7.63
C GLY A 345 15.14 8.00 7.42
N HIS A 346 14.44 7.73 6.32
CA HIS A 346 14.01 6.40 5.90
C HIS A 346 15.15 5.35 5.91
N SER A 347 15.15 4.48 6.92
CA SER A 347 16.25 3.53 7.15
C SER A 347 15.86 2.39 8.07
N TYR A 348 16.60 1.29 7.99
CA TYR A 348 16.58 0.23 9.00
C TYR A 348 17.71 0.51 9.99
N HIS A 349 17.47 1.46 10.89
CA HIS A 349 18.47 2.04 11.79
C HIS A 349 19.00 1.04 12.81
N ARG A 350 20.26 1.20 13.27
CA ARG A 350 20.91 0.34 14.27
C ARG A 350 20.04 0.04 15.49
N ILE A 351 19.43 1.07 16.09
CA ILE A 351 18.49 0.94 17.21
C ILE A 351 17.36 -0.04 16.85
N SER A 352 16.64 0.21 15.75
CA SER A 352 15.57 -0.70 15.32
C SER A 352 16.06 -2.11 14.98
N ARG A 353 17.27 -2.28 14.42
CA ARG A 353 17.84 -3.61 14.14
C ARG A 353 18.02 -4.41 15.42
N GLN A 354 18.64 -3.80 16.42
CA GLN A 354 18.91 -4.43 17.71
C GLN A 354 17.63 -4.83 18.44
N GLU A 355 16.65 -3.93 18.49
CA GLU A 355 15.33 -4.22 19.07
C GLU A 355 14.62 -5.34 18.32
N ILE A 356 14.65 -5.33 16.98
CA ILE A 356 14.01 -6.36 16.16
C ILE A 356 14.68 -7.73 16.33
N HIS A 357 16.01 -7.78 16.43
CA HIS A 357 16.71 -9.02 16.73
C HIS A 357 16.30 -9.57 18.09
N ALA A 358 16.27 -8.73 19.13
CA ALA A 358 15.87 -9.14 20.48
C ALA A 358 14.43 -9.64 20.50
N PHE A 359 13.51 -8.89 19.87
CA PHE A 359 12.11 -9.25 19.70
C PHE A 359 11.93 -10.64 19.05
N PHE A 360 12.63 -10.93 17.95
CA PHE A 360 12.53 -12.26 17.34
C PHE A 360 13.14 -13.36 18.19
N ILE A 361 14.23 -13.09 18.91
CA ILE A 361 14.85 -14.06 19.84
C ILE A 361 13.87 -14.38 20.98
N GLU A 362 13.19 -13.38 21.52
CA GLU A 362 12.18 -13.55 22.56
C GLU A 362 11.01 -14.40 22.04
N HIS A 363 10.33 -13.96 20.97
CA HIS A 363 9.07 -14.57 20.55
C HIS A 363 9.22 -15.86 19.75
N LEU A 364 10.37 -16.10 19.12
CA LEU A 364 10.60 -17.32 18.30
C LEU A 364 11.60 -18.29 18.92
N MET A 365 12.44 -17.86 19.87
CA MET A 365 13.36 -18.76 20.59
C MET A 365 13.05 -18.91 22.07
N GLY A 366 12.14 -18.10 22.63
CA GLY A 366 11.82 -18.13 24.06
C GLY A 366 12.99 -17.70 24.94
N LYS A 367 13.85 -16.80 24.44
CA LYS A 367 15.04 -16.30 25.14
C LYS A 367 14.95 -14.79 25.30
N GLU A 368 15.13 -14.29 26.52
CA GLU A 368 15.28 -12.86 26.74
C GLU A 368 16.74 -12.45 26.52
N VAL A 369 16.94 -11.41 25.71
CA VAL A 369 18.25 -10.81 25.45
C VAL A 369 18.12 -9.30 25.42
N LEU A 370 19.17 -8.59 25.86
CA LEU A 370 19.20 -7.14 25.69
C LEU A 370 19.45 -6.81 24.20
N PRO A 371 18.78 -5.78 23.63
CA PRO A 371 19.00 -5.36 22.25
C PRO A 371 20.48 -5.17 21.89
N GLU A 372 21.27 -4.55 22.78
CA GLU A 372 22.70 -4.34 22.58
C GLU A 372 23.52 -5.65 22.45
N ASP A 373 23.09 -6.72 23.11
CA ASP A 373 23.78 -8.02 23.13
C ASP A 373 23.57 -8.80 21.84
N THR A 374 22.54 -8.45 21.04
CA THR A 374 22.34 -9.02 19.72
C THR A 374 23.43 -8.60 18.72
N GLY A 375 24.20 -7.55 19.04
CA GLY A 375 25.15 -6.92 18.11
C GLY A 375 24.44 -6.18 16.98
N ASP A 376 25.18 -5.79 15.95
CA ASP A 376 24.62 -5.13 14.76
C ASP A 376 25.02 -5.89 13.49
N ILE A 377 24.46 -5.47 12.36
CA ILE A 377 24.86 -5.96 11.03
C ILE A 377 26.27 -5.47 10.65
N ASP A 378 26.96 -6.23 9.81
CA ASP A 378 28.19 -5.78 9.17
C ASP A 378 27.87 -5.03 7.86
N GLU A 379 28.15 -3.74 7.82
CA GLU A 379 27.96 -2.88 6.64
C GLU A 379 29.29 -2.57 5.91
N ILE A 380 30.41 -3.18 6.32
CA ILE A 380 31.73 -3.00 5.68
C ILE A 380 31.68 -3.63 4.29
N ALA A 381 31.91 -2.82 3.25
CA ALA A 381 31.73 -3.23 1.85
C ALA A 381 32.63 -4.40 1.46
N GLU A 382 33.86 -4.45 1.97
CA GLU A 382 34.83 -5.52 1.71
C GLU A 382 34.41 -6.88 2.28
N ASN A 383 33.52 -6.89 3.28
CA ASN A 383 33.00 -8.10 3.91
C ASN A 383 31.71 -8.60 3.25
N GLN A 384 31.15 -7.83 2.30
CA GLN A 384 29.93 -8.19 1.58
C GLN A 384 30.23 -9.02 0.34
N LEU A 385 29.34 -9.96 0.04
CA LEU A 385 29.41 -10.72 -1.19
C LEU A 385 29.02 -9.85 -2.38
N THR A 386 29.66 -10.12 -3.51
CA THR A 386 29.38 -9.42 -4.77
C THR A 386 28.03 -9.83 -5.34
N GLU A 387 27.49 -9.01 -6.23
CA GLU A 387 26.27 -9.33 -6.98
C GLU A 387 26.40 -10.65 -7.75
N ASP A 388 27.53 -10.89 -8.42
CA ASP A 388 27.81 -12.14 -9.12
C ASP A 388 27.85 -13.34 -8.16
N GLY A 389 28.40 -13.15 -6.95
CA GLY A 389 28.43 -14.18 -5.91
C GLY A 389 27.01 -14.63 -5.54
N LEU A 390 26.15 -13.67 -5.21
CA LEU A 390 24.77 -13.91 -4.78
C LEU A 390 23.78 -14.20 -5.91
N ARG A 391 24.19 -14.09 -7.18
CA ARG A 391 23.33 -14.30 -8.35
C ARG A 391 22.72 -15.70 -8.37
N VAL A 392 21.40 -15.76 -8.54
CA VAL A 392 20.60 -16.98 -8.66
C VAL A 392 20.49 -17.42 -10.13
N TYR A 393 20.16 -16.51 -11.04
CA TYR A 393 20.04 -16.78 -12.47
C TYR A 393 21.40 -16.72 -13.18
N ALA A 394 22.40 -17.41 -12.64
CA ALA A 394 23.75 -17.46 -13.22
C ALA A 394 23.75 -18.06 -14.65
N ASP A 395 22.88 -19.04 -14.90
CA ASP A 395 22.70 -19.70 -16.20
C ASP A 395 21.60 -19.05 -17.07
N GLY A 396 21.09 -17.88 -16.64
CA GLY A 396 19.97 -17.19 -17.28
C GLY A 396 18.63 -17.42 -16.58
N ILE A 397 17.67 -16.54 -16.90
CA ILE A 397 16.29 -16.61 -16.42
C ILE A 397 15.58 -17.78 -17.12
N PRO A 398 14.71 -18.56 -16.44
CA PRO A 398 13.89 -19.58 -17.07
C PRO A 398 13.14 -19.06 -18.31
N SER A 399 13.10 -19.85 -19.39
CA SER A 399 12.56 -19.40 -20.68
C SER A 399 11.03 -19.18 -20.68
N ASP A 400 10.33 -19.78 -19.73
CA ASP A 400 8.89 -19.66 -19.50
C ASP A 400 8.54 -18.69 -18.35
N ASP A 401 9.52 -17.91 -17.88
CA ASP A 401 9.30 -16.86 -16.89
C ASP A 401 8.31 -15.81 -17.41
N ARG A 402 7.17 -15.70 -16.71
CA ARG A 402 6.09 -14.75 -17.04
C ARG A 402 6.03 -13.54 -16.12
N THR A 403 7.05 -13.31 -15.30
CA THR A 403 7.05 -12.25 -14.28
C THR A 403 6.98 -10.85 -14.90
N THR A 404 7.54 -10.68 -16.11
CA THR A 404 7.49 -9.42 -16.87
C THR A 404 6.07 -9.05 -17.35
N THR A 405 5.15 -10.02 -17.40
CA THR A 405 3.76 -9.87 -17.86
C THR A 405 2.78 -10.40 -16.83
N ILE A 406 3.17 -10.51 -15.56
CA ILE A 406 2.33 -11.17 -14.54
C ILE A 406 1.03 -10.41 -14.31
N GLN A 407 1.02 -9.09 -14.50
CA GLN A 407 -0.17 -8.24 -14.48
C GLN A 407 -1.29 -8.69 -15.43
N ASP A 408 -0.94 -9.41 -16.50
CA ASP A 408 -1.91 -9.85 -17.49
C ASP A 408 -2.63 -11.13 -17.10
N SER A 409 -2.07 -11.91 -16.17
CA SER A 409 -2.57 -13.26 -15.86
C SER A 409 -2.75 -13.57 -14.37
N PHE A 410 -2.29 -12.69 -13.47
CA PHE A 410 -2.37 -12.93 -12.03
C PHE A 410 -3.82 -12.95 -11.53
N VAL A 411 -4.61 -11.96 -11.94
CA VAL A 411 -6.06 -11.92 -11.67
C VAL A 411 -6.79 -12.60 -12.81
N LYS A 412 -7.64 -13.57 -12.46
CA LYS A 412 -8.43 -14.31 -13.43
C LYS A 412 -9.50 -13.39 -14.03
N LEU A 413 -9.48 -13.26 -15.36
CA LEU A 413 -10.55 -12.55 -16.07
C LEU A 413 -11.82 -13.42 -16.08
N HIS A 414 -12.96 -12.78 -15.85
CA HIS A 414 -14.25 -13.44 -15.99
C HIS A 414 -14.48 -13.81 -17.46
N GLY A 415 -14.99 -15.02 -17.72
CA GLY A 415 -15.35 -15.46 -19.07
C GLY A 415 -16.62 -14.79 -19.59
N ASP A 416 -16.98 -15.08 -20.83
CA ASP A 416 -18.26 -14.63 -21.38
C ASP A 416 -19.45 -15.21 -20.59
N PRO A 417 -20.49 -14.42 -20.31
CA PRO A 417 -21.68 -14.92 -19.65
C PRO A 417 -22.44 -15.87 -20.59
N ASP A 418 -22.96 -16.97 -20.06
CA ASP A 418 -23.86 -17.84 -20.80
C ASP A 418 -25.27 -17.24 -20.80
N ILE A 419 -25.64 -16.58 -21.90
CA ILE A 419 -26.92 -15.90 -22.07
C ILE A 419 -27.70 -16.58 -23.18
N SER A 420 -28.69 -17.39 -22.79
CA SER A 420 -29.52 -18.16 -23.72
C SER A 420 -30.97 -17.64 -23.81
N SER A 421 -31.36 -16.75 -22.89
CA SER A 421 -32.71 -16.20 -22.76
C SER A 421 -32.71 -14.76 -22.27
N GLU A 422 -33.85 -14.07 -22.43
CA GLU A 422 -34.05 -12.72 -21.86
C GLU A 422 -33.93 -12.71 -20.32
N GLN A 423 -34.30 -13.82 -19.68
CA GLN A 423 -34.17 -13.98 -18.23
C GLN A 423 -32.70 -14.06 -17.82
N ASP A 424 -31.87 -14.81 -18.56
CA ASP A 424 -30.42 -14.91 -18.30
C ASP A 424 -29.76 -13.53 -18.44
N LEU A 425 -30.13 -12.79 -19.49
CA LEU A 425 -29.64 -11.42 -19.70
C LEU A 425 -30.04 -10.48 -18.57
N ALA A 426 -31.30 -10.54 -18.11
CA ALA A 426 -31.77 -9.72 -17.00
C ALA A 426 -31.02 -10.04 -15.70
N SER A 427 -30.85 -11.33 -15.40
CA SER A 427 -30.12 -11.79 -14.22
C SER A 427 -28.63 -11.40 -14.25
N PHE A 428 -27.96 -11.55 -15.39
CA PHE A 428 -26.57 -11.12 -15.55
C PHE A 428 -26.42 -9.59 -15.45
N ARG A 429 -27.32 -8.82 -16.07
CA ARG A 429 -27.32 -7.34 -15.93
C ARG A 429 -27.45 -6.93 -14.47
N ASP A 430 -28.35 -7.58 -13.73
CA ASP A 430 -28.61 -7.22 -12.33
C ASP A 430 -27.44 -7.62 -11.42
N SER A 431 -26.74 -8.73 -11.71
CA SER A 431 -25.51 -9.10 -11.00
C SER A 431 -24.37 -8.12 -11.29
N VAL A 432 -24.17 -7.69 -12.53
CA VAL A 432 -23.18 -6.65 -12.90
C VAL A 432 -23.48 -5.33 -12.20
N LYS A 433 -24.74 -4.89 -12.19
CA LYS A 433 -25.15 -3.67 -11.46
C LYS A 433 -24.87 -3.78 -9.97
N HIS A 434 -25.18 -4.92 -9.37
CA HIS A 434 -24.90 -5.15 -7.95
C HIS A 434 -23.40 -5.11 -7.66
N PHE A 435 -22.58 -5.75 -8.50
CA PHE A 435 -21.12 -5.70 -8.40
C PHE A 435 -20.59 -4.27 -8.49
N LEU A 436 -20.98 -3.51 -9.53
CA LEU A 436 -20.53 -2.13 -9.71
C LEU A 436 -20.95 -1.23 -8.53
N ASN A 437 -22.18 -1.37 -8.04
CA ASN A 437 -22.66 -0.59 -6.90
C ASN A 437 -21.88 -0.89 -5.60
N THR A 438 -21.38 -2.11 -5.43
CA THR A 438 -20.70 -2.52 -4.19
C THR A 438 -19.18 -2.42 -4.24
N ARG A 439 -18.57 -2.52 -5.43
CA ARG A 439 -17.10 -2.56 -5.61
C ARG A 439 -16.53 -1.33 -6.32
N THR A 440 -17.30 -0.66 -7.16
CA THR A 440 -16.83 0.54 -7.88
C THR A 440 -17.41 1.80 -7.27
N PHE A 441 -18.71 1.79 -6.97
CA PHE A 441 -19.45 2.93 -6.43
C PHE A 441 -19.77 2.77 -4.93
N GLY A 442 -19.14 1.80 -4.26
CA GLY A 442 -19.39 1.51 -2.83
C GLY A 442 -19.04 2.67 -1.89
N ALA A 443 -18.14 3.57 -2.33
CA ALA A 443 -17.76 4.77 -1.60
C ALA A 443 -18.74 5.95 -1.78
N PHE A 444 -19.74 5.83 -2.67
CA PHE A 444 -20.70 6.92 -2.87
C PHE A 444 -21.60 7.05 -1.62
N PRO A 445 -21.99 8.28 -1.23
CA PRO A 445 -22.79 8.49 -0.03
C PRO A 445 -24.10 7.70 -0.07
N LYS A 446 -24.39 6.99 1.01
CA LYS A 446 -25.68 6.29 1.19
C LYS A 446 -26.82 7.26 1.50
N GLU A 447 -26.50 8.37 2.15
CA GLU A 447 -27.47 9.41 2.51
C GLU A 447 -27.57 10.49 1.44
N LYS A 448 -28.79 10.94 1.17
CA LYS A 448 -29.04 12.04 0.23
C LYS A 448 -28.77 13.37 0.92
N VAL A 449 -27.91 14.18 0.33
CA VAL A 449 -27.74 15.58 0.69
C VAL A 449 -28.68 16.48 -0.13
N PRO A 450 -29.09 17.65 0.37
CA PRO A 450 -29.83 18.62 -0.43
C PRO A 450 -29.03 19.01 -1.68
N PHE A 451 -29.67 18.93 -2.85
CA PHE A 451 -29.02 19.21 -4.14
C PHE A 451 -28.42 20.62 -4.23
N ASP A 452 -29.01 21.61 -3.54
CA ASP A 452 -28.58 23.02 -3.47
C ASP A 452 -27.99 23.57 -4.78
N PRO A 453 -28.77 23.62 -5.89
CA PRO A 453 -28.24 24.06 -7.18
C PRO A 453 -27.99 25.57 -7.20
N ARG A 454 -26.88 25.98 -7.82
CA ARG A 454 -26.52 27.39 -8.03
C ARG A 454 -26.14 27.63 -9.48
N LEU A 455 -26.44 28.83 -9.96
CA LEU A 455 -25.91 29.35 -11.21
C LEU A 455 -24.60 30.08 -10.87
N GLU A 456 -23.48 29.52 -11.30
CA GLU A 456 -22.13 30.04 -11.07
C GLU A 456 -21.76 31.10 -12.11
N PHE A 457 -22.15 30.86 -13.35
CA PHE A 457 -21.85 31.73 -14.48
C PHE A 457 -22.95 31.64 -15.52
N ARG A 458 -23.26 32.76 -16.18
CA ARG A 458 -24.13 32.83 -17.35
C ARG A 458 -23.48 33.67 -18.44
N SER A 459 -23.46 33.16 -19.67
CA SER A 459 -23.00 33.90 -20.84
C SER A 459 -24.01 34.96 -21.30
N LEU A 460 -23.59 35.85 -22.21
CA LEU A 460 -24.48 36.83 -22.83
C LEU A 460 -25.62 36.16 -23.61
N ASP A 461 -26.83 36.65 -23.44
CA ASP A 461 -28.06 36.08 -24.01
C ASP A 461 -28.12 36.10 -25.55
N GLY A 462 -27.30 36.94 -26.20
CA GLY A 462 -27.20 37.08 -27.65
C GLY A 462 -25.92 36.49 -28.26
N ALA A 463 -25.13 35.73 -27.51
CA ALA A 463 -23.94 35.08 -28.03
C ALA A 463 -24.31 33.96 -29.03
N ARG A 464 -23.41 33.69 -30.00
CA ARG A 464 -23.56 32.59 -30.97
C ARG A 464 -23.68 31.22 -30.30
N TYR A 465 -23.13 31.08 -29.10
CA TYR A 465 -23.31 29.93 -28.21
C TYR A 465 -23.61 30.49 -26.83
N GLY A 466 -24.70 30.02 -26.22
CA GLY A 466 -24.96 30.27 -24.81
C GLY A 466 -24.33 29.19 -23.96
N TRP A 467 -23.80 29.58 -22.80
CA TRP A 467 -23.39 28.64 -21.77
C TRP A 467 -23.85 29.12 -20.40
N ASN A 468 -24.14 28.16 -19.52
CA ASN A 468 -24.27 28.38 -18.09
C ASN A 468 -23.37 27.39 -17.38
N ILE A 469 -22.64 27.87 -16.38
CA ILE A 469 -22.01 26.99 -15.41
C ILE A 469 -22.97 26.90 -14.24
N HIS A 470 -23.46 25.70 -14.00
CA HIS A 470 -24.20 25.37 -12.80
C HIS A 470 -23.29 24.63 -11.83
N SER A 471 -23.66 24.63 -10.58
CA SER A 471 -23.06 23.76 -9.59
C SER A 471 -24.14 23.20 -8.68
N PHE A 472 -23.87 22.05 -8.06
CA PHE A 472 -24.75 21.44 -7.08
C PHE A 472 -23.94 20.61 -6.10
N ILE A 473 -24.52 20.35 -4.93
CA ILE A 473 -23.91 19.47 -3.94
C ILE A 473 -24.21 18.04 -4.37
N SER A 474 -23.20 17.31 -4.84
CA SER A 474 -23.32 15.88 -5.14
C SER A 474 -23.21 15.05 -3.86
N GLU A 475 -22.43 15.54 -2.90
CA GLU A 475 -22.16 14.89 -1.61
C GLU A 475 -21.64 15.92 -0.59
N LYS A 476 -21.66 15.55 0.69
CA LYS A 476 -21.24 16.44 1.77
C LYS A 476 -19.80 16.93 1.53
N GLY A 477 -19.59 18.25 1.57
CA GLY A 477 -18.27 18.86 1.37
C GLY A 477 -17.78 18.92 -0.07
N TRP A 478 -18.57 18.48 -1.07
CA TRP A 478 -18.19 18.56 -2.48
C TRP A 478 -19.28 19.16 -3.35
N ARG A 479 -18.88 20.11 -4.21
CA ARG A 479 -19.79 20.81 -5.11
C ARG A 479 -19.36 20.58 -6.56
N LEU A 480 -20.08 19.71 -7.27
CA LEU A 480 -19.78 19.43 -8.66
C LEU A 480 -20.21 20.62 -9.54
N LYS A 481 -19.32 21.05 -10.45
CA LYS A 481 -19.62 22.07 -11.47
C LYS A 481 -19.96 21.38 -12.79
N VAL A 482 -21.00 21.87 -13.45
CA VAL A 482 -21.45 21.40 -14.77
C VAL A 482 -21.53 22.57 -15.72
N ASP A 483 -20.85 22.45 -16.85
CA ASP A 483 -20.91 23.40 -17.96
C ASP A 483 -22.01 22.95 -18.93
N ILE A 484 -23.08 23.74 -19.05
CA ILE A 484 -24.21 23.48 -19.94
C ILE A 484 -24.09 24.45 -21.11
N ARG A 485 -24.07 23.93 -22.34
CA ARG A 485 -23.85 24.71 -23.56
C ARG A 485 -24.93 24.47 -24.59
N TRP A 486 -25.23 25.51 -25.36
CA TRP A 486 -26.21 25.45 -26.44
C TRP A 486 -25.90 26.45 -27.57
N ARG A 487 -26.30 26.13 -28.79
CA ARG A 487 -26.02 26.94 -29.99
C ARG A 487 -27.08 28.00 -30.33
N ASN A 488 -28.32 27.86 -29.83
CA ASN A 488 -29.43 28.81 -30.03
C ASN A 488 -30.24 28.92 -28.73
N GLN A 489 -30.91 30.06 -28.47
CA GLN A 489 -31.78 30.21 -27.30
C GLN A 489 -32.76 29.03 -27.20
N PRO A 490 -32.78 28.28 -26.07
CA PRO A 490 -33.60 27.09 -25.94
C PRO A 490 -35.05 27.48 -25.59
N ASP A 491 -35.78 28.03 -26.55
CA ASP A 491 -37.21 28.31 -26.40
C ASP A 491 -38.05 27.02 -26.34
N ASN A 492 -37.43 25.87 -26.67
CA ASN A 492 -38.05 24.54 -26.69
C ASN A 492 -37.13 23.49 -26.06
N ARG A 493 -37.72 22.42 -25.51
CA ARG A 493 -36.96 21.25 -25.01
C ARG A 493 -36.11 20.65 -26.13
N LYS A 494 -34.86 20.32 -25.83
CA LYS A 494 -33.89 19.66 -26.73
C LYS A 494 -33.31 18.41 -26.06
N PRO A 495 -32.82 17.43 -26.83
CA PRO A 495 -32.02 16.34 -26.29
C PRO A 495 -30.79 16.89 -25.55
N LEU A 496 -30.44 16.29 -24.41
CA LEU A 496 -29.24 16.59 -23.65
C LEU A 496 -28.17 15.56 -24.00
N MET A 497 -26.98 16.03 -24.39
CA MET A 497 -25.79 15.20 -24.50
C MET A 497 -24.90 15.50 -23.30
N ILE A 498 -24.52 14.46 -22.56
CA ILE A 498 -23.54 14.56 -21.48
C ILE A 498 -22.19 14.20 -22.08
N VAL A 499 -21.25 15.13 -22.03
CA VAL A 499 -19.87 14.93 -22.47
C VAL A 499 -19.00 14.88 -21.23
N LEU A 500 -18.29 13.76 -21.04
CA LEU A 500 -17.27 13.63 -20.01
C LEU A 500 -15.94 14.07 -20.63
N ARG A 501 -15.38 15.17 -20.11
CA ARG A 501 -14.11 15.70 -20.58
C ARG A 501 -12.96 14.85 -20.02
N ASN A 502 -12.02 14.43 -20.86
CA ASN A 502 -10.81 13.74 -20.38
C ASN A 502 -9.83 14.76 -19.77
N TYR A 503 -8.95 14.30 -18.87
CA TYR A 503 -8.01 15.19 -18.18
C TYR A 503 -6.91 15.73 -19.11
N ASP A 504 -6.58 14.99 -20.17
CA ASP A 504 -5.57 15.27 -21.18
C ASP A 504 -6.14 15.98 -22.41
N GLU A 505 -7.44 16.23 -22.41
CA GLU A 505 -8.15 16.81 -23.52
C GLU A 505 -7.80 18.29 -23.74
N ASP A 506 -7.46 18.63 -24.99
CA ASP A 506 -7.09 19.98 -25.38
C ASP A 506 -8.24 20.95 -25.12
N ARG A 507 -7.88 22.21 -24.86
CA ARG A 507 -8.89 23.25 -24.65
C ARG A 507 -9.81 23.29 -25.87
N TRP A 508 -11.11 23.14 -25.64
CA TRP A 508 -12.19 23.19 -26.64
C TRP A 508 -12.49 21.89 -27.41
N GLU A 509 -11.78 20.78 -27.22
CA GLU A 509 -12.06 19.52 -27.96
C GLU A 509 -13.51 19.02 -27.73
N SER A 510 -13.97 18.99 -26.49
CA SER A 510 -15.31 18.55 -26.09
C SER A 510 -16.40 19.47 -26.62
N GLU A 511 -16.02 20.65 -27.05
CA GLU A 511 -16.95 21.64 -27.59
C GLU A 511 -17.19 21.45 -29.08
N SER A 512 -16.37 20.65 -29.75
CA SER A 512 -16.63 20.21 -31.12
C SER A 512 -17.90 19.33 -31.23
N PHE A 513 -18.39 18.79 -30.12
CA PHE A 513 -19.66 18.04 -30.06
C PHE A 513 -20.92 18.93 -30.11
N ILE A 514 -20.80 20.27 -29.99
CA ILE A 514 -21.92 21.23 -29.77
C ILE A 514 -22.29 22.06 -31.01
#